data_AF-A0A0F7JYJ8-F1
#
_entry.id   AF-A0A0F7JYJ8-F1
#
_cell.length_a   1.000
_cell.length_b   1.000
_cell.length_c   1.000
_cell.angle_alpha   90.00
_cell.angle_beta   90.00
_cell.angle_gamma   90.00
#
_symmetry.space_group_name_H-M   'P 1'
#
loop_
_entity.id
_entity.type
_entity.pdbx_description
1 polymer ?
#
loop_
_entity_poly.entity_id
_entity_poly.type
_entity_poly.pdbx_seq_one_letter_code
_entity_poly.pdbx_strand_id
1 'polypeptide(L)'
;MKATIALLELMPRWVGYASCLLLIPLILTTCYEVVARYLFGAPTIWSFEIGYMLTGTFFLLGSGLALQRGSHIRVDLFYHRLSLRKRAWLDLLFYALVVLPLVAWTTYALAGYFWSGLESGETTGASAWNPPVWPLRLVFVVGFSTLVLQLIAECLKRIDTLFGQPEKL
;
A
#
# COMPACT_ATOMS: atom_id res chain seq x y z
N MET A 1 13.25 15.64 -15.83
CA MET A 1 12.89 14.43 -15.07
C MET A 1 12.44 14.71 -13.64
N LYS A 2 13.17 15.51 -12.86
CA LYS A 2 12.83 15.78 -11.44
C LYS A 2 11.39 16.29 -11.20
N ALA A 3 10.90 17.24 -12.02
CA ALA A 3 9.53 17.73 -11.91
C ALA A 3 8.47 16.63 -12.15
N THR A 4 8.70 15.76 -13.13
CA THR A 4 7.83 14.61 -13.43
C THR A 4 7.82 13.60 -12.28
N ILE A 5 9.00 13.30 -11.70
CA ILE A 5 9.11 12.42 -10.53
C ILE A 5 8.36 13.02 -9.35
N ALA A 6 8.57 14.31 -9.06
CA ALA A 6 7.88 14.99 -7.96
C ALA A 6 6.35 14.99 -8.13
N LEU A 7 5.85 15.13 -9.37
CA LEU A 7 4.42 15.04 -9.67
C LEU A 7 3.86 13.64 -9.42
N LEU A 8 4.56 12.59 -9.88
CA LEU A 8 4.15 11.19 -9.67
C LEU A 8 4.14 10.82 -8.19
N GLU A 9 5.06 11.38 -7.42
CA GLU A 9 5.20 11.16 -5.98
C GLU A 9 4.21 11.93 -5.11
N LEU A 10 3.54 12.93 -5.66
CA LEU A 10 2.62 13.78 -4.93
C LEU A 10 1.44 12.95 -4.40
N MET A 11 0.82 12.14 -5.26
CA MET A 11 -0.36 11.35 -4.91
C MET A 11 -0.05 10.26 -3.85
N PRO A 12 0.97 9.39 -4.02
CA PRO A 12 1.34 8.42 -2.98
C PRO A 12 1.68 9.07 -1.64
N ARG A 13 2.30 10.25 -1.66
CA ARG A 13 2.67 10.98 -0.44
C ARG A 13 1.44 11.47 0.33
N TRP A 14 0.50 12.14 -0.35
CA TRP A 14 -0.73 12.61 0.28
C TRP A 14 -1.59 11.46 0.79
N VAL A 15 -1.78 10.42 -0.03
CA VAL A 15 -2.54 9.22 0.34
C VAL A 15 -1.91 8.53 1.55
N GLY A 16 -0.57 8.37 1.54
CA GLY A 16 0.15 7.77 2.66
C GLY A 16 0.02 8.57 3.96
N TYR A 17 0.18 9.89 3.92
CA TYR A 17 0.00 10.72 5.12
C TYR A 17 -1.45 10.73 5.63
N ALA A 18 -2.43 10.81 4.73
CA ALA A 18 -3.84 10.73 5.09
C ALA A 18 -4.17 9.38 5.74
N SER A 19 -3.57 8.29 5.26
CA SER A 19 -3.78 6.96 5.82
C SER A 19 -3.37 6.86 7.29
N CYS A 20 -2.36 7.61 7.74
CA CYS A 20 -1.93 7.62 9.14
C CYS A 20 -3.05 8.04 10.11
N LEU A 21 -4.00 8.87 9.66
CA LEU A 21 -5.15 9.26 10.48
C LEU A 21 -6.06 8.07 10.82
N LEU A 22 -6.03 6.99 10.03
CA LEU A 22 -6.81 5.77 10.28
C LEU A 22 -6.31 4.96 11.48
N LEU A 23 -5.08 5.22 11.96
CA LEU A 23 -4.58 4.62 13.19
C LEU A 23 -5.38 5.09 14.41
N ILE A 24 -5.87 6.33 14.42
CA ILE A 24 -6.65 6.88 15.53
C ILE A 24 -7.93 6.07 15.76
N PRO A 25 -8.85 5.93 14.77
CA PRO A 25 -10.04 5.10 14.97
C PRO A 25 -9.69 3.63 15.21
N LEU A 26 -8.63 3.08 14.60
CA LEU A 26 -8.20 1.70 14.84
C LEU A 26 -7.82 1.46 16.31
N ILE A 27 -7.04 2.37 16.91
CA ILE A 27 -6.66 2.28 18.31
C ILE A 27 -7.89 2.43 19.20
N LEU A 28 -8.75 3.41 18.92
CA LEU A 28 -9.96 3.66 19.71
C LEU A 28 -10.91 2.45 19.71
N THR A 29 -11.15 1.83 18.55
CA THR A 29 -12.02 0.66 18.44
C THR A 29 -11.43 -0.55 19.13
N THR A 30 -10.11 -0.74 19.04
CA THR A 30 -9.41 -1.84 19.73
C THR A 30 -9.46 -1.66 21.25
N CYS A 31 -9.16 -0.46 21.76
CA CYS A 31 -9.24 -0.15 23.18
C CYS A 31 -10.68 -0.31 23.71
N TYR A 32 -11.66 0.17 22.95
CA TYR A 32 -13.07 0.02 23.29
C TYR A 32 -13.47 -1.46 23.38
N GLU A 33 -13.09 -2.30 22.41
CA GLU A 33 -13.41 -3.72 22.44
C GLU A 33 -12.78 -4.44 23.64
N VAL A 34 -11.53 -4.12 23.98
CA VAL A 34 -10.86 -4.69 25.16
C VAL A 34 -11.63 -4.30 26.43
N VAL A 35 -12.01 -3.03 26.58
CA VAL A 35 -12.80 -2.58 27.73
C VAL A 35 -14.18 -3.24 27.77
N ALA A 36 -14.92 -3.25 26.66
CA ALA A 36 -16.24 -3.86 26.55
C ALA A 36 -16.24 -5.36 26.93
N ARG A 37 -15.24 -6.09 26.43
CA ARG A 37 -15.11 -7.53 26.67
C ARG A 37 -14.69 -7.86 28.10
N TYR A 38 -13.66 -7.19 28.62
CA TYR A 38 -13.05 -7.60 29.89
C TYR A 38 -13.65 -6.92 31.12
N LEU A 39 -14.15 -5.68 30.99
CA LEU A 39 -14.77 -4.98 32.13
C LEU A 39 -16.27 -5.20 32.18
N PHE A 40 -16.94 -5.26 31.02
CA PHE A 40 -18.40 -5.34 30.94
C PHE A 40 -18.93 -6.71 30.51
N GLY A 41 -18.07 -7.65 30.10
CA GLY A 41 -18.49 -8.96 29.62
C GLY A 41 -19.35 -8.91 28.35
N ALA A 42 -19.31 -7.80 27.60
CA ALA A 42 -20.18 -7.50 26.47
C ALA A 42 -19.34 -7.26 25.20
N PRO A 43 -18.81 -8.31 24.55
CA PRO A 43 -18.02 -8.17 23.32
C PRO A 43 -18.87 -7.57 22.20
N THR A 44 -18.26 -6.74 21.35
CA THR A 44 -19.01 -6.15 20.23
C THR A 44 -18.91 -6.97 18.96
N ILE A 45 -20.00 -6.93 18.19
CA ILE A 45 -20.10 -7.66 16.92
C ILE A 45 -19.37 -6.98 15.76
N TRP A 46 -19.01 -5.69 15.88
CA TRP A 46 -18.48 -4.90 14.77
C TRP A 46 -16.97 -4.62 14.86
N SER A 47 -16.38 -4.75 16.06
CA SER A 47 -14.99 -4.34 16.30
C SER A 47 -13.99 -5.16 15.50
N PHE A 48 -14.29 -6.44 15.28
CA PHE A 48 -13.45 -7.34 14.48
C PHE A 48 -13.32 -6.85 13.03
N GLU A 49 -14.45 -6.60 12.35
CA GLU A 49 -14.42 -6.15 10.95
C GLU A 49 -13.81 -4.77 10.80
N ILE A 50 -14.18 -3.82 11.66
CA ILE A 50 -13.57 -2.49 11.64
C ILE A 50 -12.06 -2.59 11.85
N GLY A 51 -11.60 -3.44 12.76
CA GLY A 51 -10.19 -3.64 13.06
C GLY A 51 -9.40 -4.09 11.84
N TYR A 52 -9.80 -5.19 11.19
CA TYR A 52 -9.05 -5.68 10.03
C TYR A 52 -9.21 -4.78 8.80
N MET A 53 -10.38 -4.17 8.57
CA MET A 53 -10.61 -3.26 7.44
C MET A 53 -9.76 -2.00 7.56
N LEU A 54 -9.71 -1.37 8.75
CA LEU A 54 -8.86 -0.21 9.00
C LEU A 54 -7.39 -0.57 8.92
N THR A 55 -6.98 -1.73 9.46
CA THR A 55 -5.59 -2.21 9.38
C THR A 55 -5.17 -2.41 7.94
N GLY A 56 -5.98 -3.11 7.14
CA GLY A 56 -5.72 -3.33 5.72
C GLY A 56 -5.66 -2.03 4.93
N THR A 57 -6.55 -1.08 5.26
CA THR A 57 -6.61 0.23 4.58
C THR A 57 -5.41 1.10 4.89
N PHE A 58 -5.06 1.23 6.16
CA PHE A 58 -3.85 1.95 6.58
C PHE A 58 -2.60 1.39 5.89
N PHE A 59 -2.44 0.06 5.91
CA PHE A 59 -1.26 -0.58 5.34
C PHE A 59 -1.17 -0.39 3.81
N LEU A 60 -2.27 -0.62 3.09
CA LEU A 60 -2.26 -0.55 1.62
C LEU A 60 -2.12 0.87 1.09
N LEU A 61 -2.81 1.85 1.69
CA LEU A 61 -2.66 3.26 1.31
C LEU A 61 -1.28 3.82 1.69
N GLY A 62 -0.70 3.32 2.78
CA GLY A 62 0.66 3.68 3.21
C GLY A 62 1.79 3.04 2.38
N SER A 63 1.50 1.98 1.62
CA SER A 63 2.52 1.19 0.91
C SER A 63 3.32 2.00 -0.12
N GLY A 64 2.66 2.89 -0.89
CA GLY A 64 3.34 3.79 -1.82
C GLY A 64 4.31 4.73 -1.12
N LEU A 65 3.91 5.33 0.01
CA LEU A 65 4.79 6.17 0.82
C LEU A 65 5.95 5.37 1.44
N ALA A 66 5.71 4.14 1.85
CA ALA A 66 6.76 3.25 2.35
C ALA A 66 7.79 2.93 1.26
N LEU A 67 7.35 2.69 0.01
CA LEU A 67 8.23 2.50 -1.13
C LEU A 67 9.04 3.74 -1.47
N GLN A 68 8.41 4.92 -1.45
CA GLN A 68 9.09 6.21 -1.64
C GLN A 68 10.23 6.43 -0.65
N ARG A 69 10.06 5.96 0.59
CA ARG A 69 11.05 6.09 1.67
C ARG A 69 12.03 4.93 1.75
N GLY A 70 11.95 3.96 0.83
CA GLY A 70 12.80 2.77 0.85
C GLY A 70 12.61 1.90 2.11
N SER A 71 11.44 1.97 2.76
CA SER A 71 11.18 1.28 4.04
C SER A 71 10.74 -0.18 3.90
N HIS A 72 10.60 -0.70 2.67
CA HIS A 72 10.42 -2.13 2.45
C HIS A 72 11.70 -2.88 2.84
N ILE A 73 11.54 -3.98 3.59
CA ILE A 73 12.67 -4.84 3.95
C ILE A 73 13.27 -5.41 2.66
N ARG A 74 14.57 -5.16 2.46
CA ARG A 74 15.35 -5.68 1.34
C ARG A 74 16.38 -6.67 1.88
N VAL A 75 16.55 -7.78 1.16
CA VAL A 75 17.55 -8.80 1.51
C VAL A 75 18.78 -8.55 0.65
N ASP A 76 19.77 -7.85 1.21
CA ASP A 76 20.86 -7.22 0.46
C ASP A 76 22.22 -7.93 0.62
N LEU A 77 22.28 -9.27 0.55
CA LEU A 77 23.55 -10.01 0.74
C LEU A 77 24.68 -9.59 -0.21
N PHE A 78 24.36 -9.35 -1.48
CA PHE A 78 25.35 -9.00 -2.52
C PHE A 78 25.26 -7.54 -2.96
N TYR A 79 24.19 -6.83 -2.57
CA TYR A 79 23.89 -5.47 -3.03
C TYR A 79 24.95 -4.46 -2.56
N HIS A 80 25.42 -4.59 -1.32
CA HIS A 80 26.42 -3.67 -0.74
C HIS A 80 27.79 -3.73 -1.42
N ARG A 81 28.12 -4.79 -2.17
CA ARG A 81 29.40 -4.91 -2.89
C ARG A 81 29.38 -4.30 -4.29
N LEU A 82 28.20 -3.94 -4.78
CA LEU A 82 28.03 -3.40 -6.13
C LEU A 82 28.30 -1.88 -6.17
N SER A 83 28.82 -1.39 -7.29
CA SER A 83 28.93 0.05 -7.55
C SER A 83 27.55 0.67 -7.75
N LEU A 84 27.45 1.98 -7.52
CA LEU A 84 26.18 2.73 -7.60
C LEU A 84 25.41 2.48 -8.91
N ARG A 85 26.12 2.50 -10.05
CA ARG A 85 25.51 2.23 -11.36
C ARG A 85 25.02 0.80 -11.52
N LYS A 86 25.74 -0.20 -11.00
CA LYS A 86 25.30 -1.61 -11.06
C LYS A 86 24.05 -1.84 -10.20
N ARG A 87 23.98 -1.21 -9.02
CA ARG A 87 22.80 -1.22 -8.16
C ARG A 87 21.59 -0.60 -8.86
N ALA A 88 21.77 0.60 -9.43
CA ALA A 88 20.69 1.27 -10.15
C ALA A 88 20.19 0.46 -11.35
N TRP A 89 21.08 -0.22 -12.07
CA TRP A 89 20.71 -1.11 -13.17
C TRP A 89 19.90 -2.32 -12.71
N LEU A 90 20.33 -2.99 -11.63
CA LEU A 90 19.61 -4.15 -11.08
C LEU A 90 18.24 -3.75 -10.53
N ASP A 91 18.18 -2.64 -9.76
CA ASP A 91 16.91 -2.09 -9.25
C ASP A 91 15.96 -1.78 -10.40
N LEU A 92 16.44 -1.10 -11.44
CA LEU A 92 15.64 -0.75 -12.60
C LEU A 92 15.10 -1.99 -13.32
N LEU A 93 15.96 -3.00 -13.55
CA LEU A 93 15.56 -4.23 -14.21
C LEU A 93 14.50 -4.97 -13.39
N PHE A 94 14.70 -5.08 -12.08
CA PHE A 94 13.77 -5.79 -11.20
C PHE A 94 12.45 -5.04 -11.05
N TYR A 95 12.48 -3.72 -10.85
CA TYR A 95 11.26 -2.91 -10.78
C TYR A 95 10.51 -2.90 -12.11
N ALA A 96 11.18 -2.73 -13.25
CA ALA A 96 10.52 -2.63 -14.53
C ALA A 96 9.99 -3.97 -15.06
N LEU A 97 10.72 -5.08 -14.85
CA LEU A 97 10.35 -6.38 -15.43
C LEU A 97 9.57 -7.30 -14.48
N VAL A 98 9.73 -7.14 -13.18
CA VAL A 98 9.12 -8.05 -12.19
C VAL A 98 8.04 -7.32 -11.41
N VAL A 99 8.42 -6.26 -10.68
CA VAL A 99 7.51 -5.65 -9.70
C VAL A 99 6.42 -4.85 -10.38
N LEU A 100 6.75 -3.97 -11.32
CA LEU A 100 5.77 -3.11 -12.00
C LEU A 100 4.73 -3.92 -12.78
N PRO A 101 5.08 -4.93 -13.60
CA PRO A 101 4.06 -5.72 -14.32
C PRO A 101 3.20 -6.53 -13.35
N LEU A 102 3.79 -7.12 -12.31
CA LEU A 102 3.05 -7.89 -11.31
C LEU A 102 2.04 -7.03 -10.55
N VAL A 103 2.46 -5.86 -10.08
CA VAL A 103 1.60 -4.93 -9.34
C VAL A 103 0.53 -4.34 -10.26
N ALA A 104 0.88 -3.98 -11.50
CA ALA A 104 -0.09 -3.48 -12.48
C ALA A 104 -1.15 -4.53 -12.82
N TRP A 105 -0.74 -5.77 -13.06
CA TRP A 105 -1.64 -6.91 -13.27
C TRP A 105 -2.56 -7.14 -12.06
N THR A 106 -1.99 -7.14 -10.85
CA THR A 106 -2.75 -7.29 -9.61
C THR A 106 -3.77 -6.16 -9.44
N THR A 107 -3.39 -4.92 -9.78
CA THR A 107 -4.30 -3.75 -9.76
C THR A 107 -5.49 -3.97 -10.69
N TYR A 108 -5.23 -4.47 -11.91
CA TYR A 108 -6.28 -4.77 -12.88
C TYR A 108 -7.22 -5.88 -12.38
N ALA A 109 -6.67 -6.99 -11.86
CA ALA A 109 -7.45 -8.09 -11.31
C ALA A 109 -8.31 -7.64 -10.11
N LEU A 110 -7.75 -6.81 -9.22
CA LEU A 110 -8.47 -6.23 -8.08
C LEU A 110 -9.61 -5.30 -8.52
N ALA A 111 -9.44 -4.55 -9.62
CA ALA A 111 -10.50 -3.71 -10.16
C ALA A 111 -11.69 -4.54 -10.66
N GLY A 112 -11.42 -5.66 -11.36
CA GLY A 112 -12.47 -6.62 -11.74
C GLY A 112 -13.16 -7.25 -10.53
N TYR A 113 -12.38 -7.62 -9.51
CA TYR A 113 -12.90 -8.19 -8.26
C TYR A 113 -13.75 -7.20 -7.44
N PHE A 114 -13.40 -5.91 -7.48
CA PHE A 114 -14.21 -4.84 -6.91
C PHE A 114 -15.56 -4.73 -7.62
N TRP A 115 -15.55 -4.68 -8.96
CA TRP A 115 -16.77 -4.54 -9.75
C TRP A 115 -17.73 -5.71 -9.56
N SER A 116 -17.21 -6.94 -9.67
CA SER A 116 -18.00 -8.16 -9.44
C SER A 116 -18.60 -8.21 -8.03
N GLY A 117 -17.84 -7.79 -7.01
CA GLY A 117 -18.33 -7.73 -5.63
C GLY A 117 -19.40 -6.67 -5.38
N LEU A 118 -19.36 -5.57 -6.15
CA LEU A 118 -20.36 -4.52 -6.08
C LEU A 118 -21.69 -4.99 -6.67
N GLU A 119 -21.65 -5.72 -7.79
CA GLU A 119 -22.85 -6.29 -8.43
C GLU A 119 -23.48 -7.41 -7.60
N SER A 120 -22.67 -8.26 -6.96
CA SER A 120 -23.16 -9.37 -6.13
C SER A 120 -23.66 -8.95 -4.75
N GLY A 121 -23.40 -7.71 -4.32
CA GLY A 121 -23.76 -7.23 -2.98
C GLY A 121 -23.00 -7.96 -1.86
N GLU A 122 -21.77 -8.38 -2.14
CA GLU A 122 -20.98 -9.20 -1.22
C GLU A 122 -20.72 -8.52 0.13
N THR A 123 -20.78 -9.34 1.18
CA THR A 123 -20.53 -8.96 2.57
C THR A 123 -19.32 -9.71 3.09
N THR A 124 -18.77 -9.30 4.23
CA THR A 124 -17.52 -9.87 4.76
C THR A 124 -17.59 -11.36 5.11
N GLY A 125 -18.76 -11.86 5.49
CA GLY A 125 -18.99 -13.21 6.01
C GLY A 125 -18.27 -13.51 7.33
N ALA A 126 -17.68 -12.50 7.99
CA ALA A 126 -16.67 -12.71 9.02
C ALA A 126 -17.21 -12.59 10.47
N SER A 127 -18.34 -11.91 10.67
CA SER A 127 -19.03 -11.88 11.95
C SER A 127 -20.54 -11.70 11.78
N ALA A 128 -21.28 -11.62 12.89
CA ALA A 128 -22.71 -11.31 12.89
C ALA A 128 -23.04 -9.89 12.37
N TRP A 129 -22.10 -8.94 12.42
CA TRP A 129 -22.33 -7.59 11.88
C TRP A 129 -22.32 -7.58 10.35
N ASN A 130 -21.39 -8.34 9.75
CA ASN A 130 -21.35 -8.67 8.34
C ASN A 130 -21.55 -7.49 7.37
N PRO A 131 -20.72 -6.43 7.45
CA PRO A 131 -20.89 -5.24 6.63
C PRO A 131 -20.61 -5.53 5.14
N PRO A 132 -21.02 -4.63 4.23
CA PRO A 132 -20.61 -4.69 2.83
C PRO A 132 -19.08 -4.62 2.67
N VAL A 133 -18.50 -5.49 1.85
CA VAL A 133 -17.03 -5.60 1.70
C VAL A 133 -16.45 -4.63 0.67
N TRP A 134 -17.30 -4.03 -0.16
CA TRP A 134 -16.88 -3.16 -1.26
C TRP A 134 -15.96 -1.99 -0.86
N PRO A 135 -16.08 -1.33 0.32
CA PRO A 135 -15.19 -0.23 0.67
C PRO A 135 -13.74 -0.68 0.80
N LEU A 136 -13.51 -1.86 1.36
CA LEU A 136 -12.17 -2.43 1.48
C LEU A 136 -11.61 -2.83 0.11
N ARG A 137 -12.44 -3.36 -0.79
CA ARG A 137 -12.01 -3.70 -2.16
C ARG A 137 -11.65 -2.46 -2.96
N LEU A 138 -12.39 -1.37 -2.82
CA LEU A 138 -12.04 -0.08 -3.42
C LEU A 138 -10.66 0.39 -2.95
N VAL A 139 -10.41 0.28 -1.64
CA VAL A 139 -9.10 0.59 -1.05
C VAL A 139 -7.98 -0.26 -1.65
N PHE A 140 -8.24 -1.54 -1.97
CA PHE A 140 -7.24 -2.38 -2.64
C PHE A 140 -6.87 -1.81 -4.01
N VAL A 141 -7.87 -1.43 -4.81
CA VAL A 141 -7.65 -0.82 -6.13
C VAL A 141 -6.86 0.49 -6.00
N VAL A 142 -7.26 1.37 -5.08
CA VAL A 142 -6.61 2.67 -4.86
C VAL A 142 -5.18 2.50 -4.34
N GLY A 143 -4.97 1.66 -3.33
CA GLY A 143 -3.66 1.41 -2.74
C GLY A 143 -2.67 0.84 -3.77
N PHE A 144 -3.07 -0.20 -4.50
CA PHE A 144 -2.23 -0.75 -5.57
C PHE A 144 -1.98 0.24 -6.72
N SER A 145 -2.98 1.05 -7.10
CA SER A 145 -2.79 2.11 -8.09
C SER A 145 -1.73 3.13 -7.65
N THR A 146 -1.75 3.55 -6.38
CA THR A 146 -0.70 4.42 -5.86
C THR A 146 0.67 3.75 -5.81
N LEU A 147 0.73 2.44 -5.57
CA LEU A 147 1.98 1.67 -5.62
C LEU A 147 2.55 1.62 -7.05
N VAL A 148 1.69 1.44 -8.07
CA VAL A 148 2.11 1.51 -9.49
C VAL A 148 2.73 2.87 -9.81
N LEU A 149 2.07 3.96 -9.40
CA LEU A 149 2.60 5.31 -9.62
C LEU A 149 3.98 5.50 -8.95
N GLN A 150 4.13 5.02 -7.72
CA GLN A 150 5.42 5.10 -7.02
C GLN A 150 6.49 4.22 -7.68
N LEU A 151 6.15 3.03 -8.18
CA LEU A 151 7.09 2.17 -8.91
C LEU A 151 7.58 2.84 -10.19
N ILE A 152 6.70 3.51 -10.94
CA ILE A 152 7.11 4.30 -12.11
C ILE A 152 8.09 5.40 -11.69
N ALA A 153 7.81 6.12 -10.59
CA ALA A 153 8.71 7.14 -10.07
C ALA A 153 10.09 6.55 -9.68
N GLU A 154 10.14 5.39 -9.02
CA GLU A 154 11.40 4.73 -8.68
C GLU A 154 12.18 4.29 -9.93
N CYS A 155 11.52 3.74 -10.95
CA CYS A 155 12.15 3.43 -12.23
C CYS A 155 12.78 4.68 -12.87
N LEU A 156 12.07 5.81 -12.89
CA LEU A 156 12.59 7.07 -13.42
C LEU A 156 13.80 7.59 -12.63
N LYS A 157 13.81 7.48 -11.29
CA LYS A 157 14.99 7.83 -10.47
C LYS A 157 16.21 6.97 -10.81
N ARG A 158 16.01 5.66 -11.03
CA ARG A 158 17.11 4.76 -11.43
C ARG A 158 17.64 5.08 -12.82
N ILE A 159 16.76 5.44 -13.77
CA ILE A 159 17.17 5.95 -15.09
C ILE A 159 17.99 7.23 -14.94
N ASP A 160 17.57 8.18 -14.09
CA ASP A 160 18.35 9.42 -13.84
C ASP A 160 19.74 9.12 -13.28
N THR A 161 19.84 8.15 -12.38
CA THR A 161 21.12 7.73 -11.78
C THR A 161 22.06 7.08 -12.81
N LEU A 162 21.52 6.45 -13.86
CA LEU A 162 22.30 5.80 -14.91
C LEU A 162 22.80 6.80 -15.97
N PHE A 163 21.96 7.77 -16.37
CA PHE A 163 22.25 8.71 -17.46
C PHE A 163 22.68 10.12 -17.00
N GLY A 164 22.43 10.47 -15.74
CA GLY A 164 22.68 11.79 -15.15
C GLY A 164 23.70 11.80 -14.01
N GLN A 165 23.71 12.90 -13.23
CA GLN A 165 24.49 12.99 -12.00
C GLN A 165 23.86 12.12 -10.91
N PRO A 166 24.64 11.34 -10.15
CA PRO A 166 24.11 10.44 -9.15
C PRO A 166 23.38 11.20 -8.04
N GLU A 167 22.05 11.13 -8.02
CA GLU A 167 21.29 11.44 -6.81
C GLU A 167 21.59 10.36 -5.76
N LYS A 168 21.75 10.77 -4.50
CA LYS A 168 21.95 9.82 -3.39
C LYS A 168 20.70 8.94 -3.30
N LEU A 169 20.90 7.64 -3.55
CA LEU A 169 19.92 6.58 -3.34
C LEU A 169 19.47 6.50 -1.88
#